data_AF-A0A0K1EE15-F1
#
_entry.id   AF-A0A0K1EE15-F1
#
_cell.length_a   1.000
_cell.length_b   1.000
_cell.length_c   1.000
_cell.angle_alpha   90.00
_cell.angle_beta   90.00
_cell.angle_gamma   90.00
#
_symmetry.space_group_name_H-M   'P 1'
#
loop_
_entity.id
_entity.type
_entity.pdbx_description
1 polymer ?
#
loop_
_entity_poly.entity_id
_entity_poly.type
_entity_poly.pdbx_seq_one_letter_code
_entity_poly.pdbx_strand_id
1 'polypeptide(L)'
;MSERLRAPQRSRTTFFFALCGMAAIGLVPVSCVLDTEGTLSQPTGGIGGQGGQTNPGTEDCLDGIDNDGDGLIDCADVEDCAPASYECAPAVPAGWTGNVRVAIVDFAAADTLPACPEGTETSDYFAGPATEAACSNCDGCTWNRDDAECYAPTLSCYSSNSSNTNCSGAPTSARPNYRGNVCESFITGVPNSVSCRITSGASLRRRGECTAAPDGGQLQNAPWAQAIRVCTGAPREGGHCDDGRQCLPKTNDDPAFGGLACVLTPGDEACPAGWTDLEQQIFQSGDDTRTCAACGCDLGALGCDGGGFRAHDFSNCNGSSITIDSNQCVDITPVLGQSFSFRAMAATVTGDVACTGGQGSGAVTPTGPAKLCCRSTGGN
;
A
#
# COMPACT_ATOMS: atom_id res chain seq x y z
N MET A 1 38.23 2.20 32.78
CA MET A 1 37.18 3.22 32.94
C MET A 1 36.18 2.99 31.82
N SER A 2 34.94 2.70 32.20
CA SER A 2 33.91 2.08 31.36
C SER A 2 32.82 3.12 31.13
N GLU A 3 32.64 3.57 29.89
CA GLU A 3 31.50 4.41 29.50
C GLU A 3 30.48 3.56 28.73
N ARG A 4 29.37 3.26 29.41
CA ARG A 4 28.18 2.65 28.84
C ARG A 4 27.32 3.76 28.23
N LEU A 5 27.18 3.77 26.91
CA LEU A 5 26.13 4.53 26.23
C LEU A 5 24.82 3.74 26.35
N ARG A 6 23.85 4.32 27.08
CA ARG A 6 22.47 3.84 27.16
C ARG A 6 21.68 4.36 25.95
N ALA A 7 21.01 3.45 25.25
CA ALA A 7 19.99 3.78 24.26
C ALA A 7 18.69 4.27 24.95
N PRO A 8 17.90 5.16 24.31
CA PRO A 8 16.65 5.66 24.89
C PRO A 8 15.51 4.65 24.77
N GLN A 9 14.83 4.39 25.89
CA GLN A 9 13.56 3.67 25.92
C GLN A 9 12.45 4.53 25.30
N ARG A 10 11.81 4.04 24.23
CA ARG A 10 10.53 4.59 23.76
C ARG A 10 9.40 4.07 24.65
N SER A 11 8.80 5.01 25.38
CA SER A 11 7.60 4.84 26.19
C SER A 11 6.40 4.45 25.31
N ARG A 12 5.71 3.36 25.67
CA ARG A 12 4.40 3.00 25.13
C ARG A 12 3.35 3.87 25.79
N THR A 13 2.88 4.89 25.08
CA THR A 13 1.72 5.70 25.50
C THR A 13 0.44 5.02 25.02
N THR A 14 -0.24 4.35 25.94
CA THR A 14 -1.59 3.82 25.77
C THR A 14 -2.58 4.99 25.70
N PHE A 15 -3.18 5.25 24.54
CA PHE A 15 -4.29 6.20 24.42
C PHE A 15 -5.59 5.54 24.88
N PHE A 16 -6.09 5.95 26.04
CA PHE A 16 -7.46 5.70 26.48
C PHE A 16 -8.40 6.67 25.76
N PHE A 17 -9.32 6.15 24.95
CA PHE A 17 -10.46 6.92 24.46
C PHE A 17 -11.51 7.01 25.58
N ALA A 18 -11.63 8.20 26.18
CA ALA A 18 -12.73 8.54 27.07
C ALA A 18 -13.94 8.97 26.22
N LEU A 19 -15.06 8.25 26.41
CA LEU A 19 -16.39 8.63 25.94
C LEU A 19 -16.73 10.05 26.43
N CYS A 20 -16.94 10.98 25.50
CA CYS A 20 -17.58 12.26 25.79
C CYS A 20 -19.06 12.15 25.39
N GLY A 21 -19.94 12.23 26.39
CA GLY A 21 -21.38 12.22 26.20
C GLY A 21 -21.85 13.49 25.49
N MET A 22 -22.69 13.32 24.46
CA MET A 22 -23.41 14.43 23.83
C MET A 22 -24.65 14.76 24.64
N ALA A 23 -24.75 16.02 25.06
CA ALA A 23 -25.96 16.63 25.59
C ALA A 23 -26.88 17.03 24.43
N ALA A 24 -28.15 16.62 24.52
CA ALA A 24 -29.21 17.03 23.62
C ALA A 24 -29.66 18.46 23.94
N ILE A 25 -29.61 19.35 22.95
CA ILE A 25 -30.24 20.68 23.00
C ILE A 25 -31.31 20.70 21.90
N GLY A 26 -32.55 20.93 22.32
CA GLY A 26 -33.72 20.98 21.45
C GLY A 26 -33.77 22.24 20.60
N LEU A 27 -34.25 22.08 19.36
CA LEU A 27 -34.62 23.16 18.46
C LEU A 27 -36.14 23.25 18.38
N VAL A 28 -36.65 24.46 18.65
CA VAL A 28 -38.03 24.90 18.50
C VAL A 28 -38.29 25.30 17.03
N PRO A 29 -39.49 25.07 16.48
CA PRO A 29 -39.82 25.49 15.12
C PRO A 29 -40.16 26.99 15.08
N VAL A 30 -39.53 27.72 14.16
CA VAL A 30 -39.94 29.08 13.78
C VAL A 30 -40.66 28.97 12.44
N SER A 31 -41.98 29.14 12.49
CA SER A 31 -42.82 29.33 11.31
C SER A 31 -42.86 30.82 10.96
N CYS A 32 -42.37 31.19 9.78
CA CYS A 32 -42.65 32.50 9.19
C CYS A 32 -43.70 32.32 8.10
N VAL A 33 -44.89 32.83 8.37
CA VAL A 33 -45.95 33.08 7.39
C VAL A 33 -45.62 34.41 6.72
N LEU A 34 -45.51 34.42 5.39
CA LEU A 34 -45.49 35.63 4.58
C LEU A 34 -46.75 35.62 3.71
N ASP A 35 -47.74 36.37 4.17
CA ASP A 35 -48.82 36.92 3.37
C ASP A 35 -48.32 38.24 2.78
N THR A 36 -48.37 38.41 1.47
CA THR A 36 -48.43 39.74 0.87
C THR A 36 -49.23 39.64 -0.43
N GLU A 37 -50.52 39.94 -0.31
CA GLU A 37 -51.35 40.29 -1.45
C GLU A 37 -50.86 41.60 -2.08
N GLY A 38 -50.78 41.61 -3.41
CA GLY A 38 -50.28 42.75 -4.16
C GLY A 38 -50.71 42.75 -5.63
N THR A 39 -52.00 42.99 -5.84
CA THR A 39 -52.58 43.83 -6.92
C THR A 39 -52.17 43.62 -8.38
N LEU A 40 -53.17 43.19 -9.15
CA LEU A 40 -53.32 43.30 -10.60
C LEU A 40 -52.95 44.69 -11.15
N SER A 41 -52.22 44.71 -12.26
CA SER A 41 -52.16 45.84 -13.21
C SER A 41 -51.91 45.31 -14.62
N GLN A 42 -53.00 45.03 -15.33
CA GLN A 42 -53.05 45.05 -16.79
C GLN A 42 -53.17 46.53 -17.20
N PRO A 43 -52.45 47.02 -18.22
CA PRO A 43 -53.13 47.20 -19.50
C PRO A 43 -52.24 47.09 -20.76
N THR A 44 -52.95 46.78 -21.86
CA THR A 44 -52.77 47.29 -23.24
C THR A 44 -51.48 47.00 -24.01
N GLY A 45 -51.66 46.30 -25.13
CA GLY A 45 -50.68 46.18 -26.19
C GLY A 45 -50.38 47.50 -26.90
N GLY A 46 -49.17 47.55 -27.47
CA GLY A 46 -48.70 48.55 -28.41
C GLY A 46 -47.88 47.83 -29.47
N ILE A 47 -48.36 47.91 -30.71
CA ILE A 47 -47.70 47.47 -31.94
C ILE A 47 -46.72 48.57 -32.36
N GLY A 48 -45.48 48.18 -32.71
CA GLY A 48 -44.65 48.89 -33.68
C GLY A 48 -43.72 50.01 -33.16
N GLY A 49 -42.42 49.77 -33.31
CA GLY A 49 -41.35 50.78 -33.32
C GLY A 49 -40.05 50.09 -33.76
N GLN A 50 -39.78 49.98 -35.05
CA GLN A 50 -38.85 50.85 -35.80
C GLN A 50 -37.52 51.11 -35.09
N GLY A 51 -36.52 50.35 -35.57
CA GLY A 51 -35.08 50.64 -35.60
C GLY A 51 -34.62 51.92 -34.94
N GLY A 52 -34.15 51.78 -33.70
CA GLY A 52 -33.35 52.77 -33.02
C GLY A 52 -31.91 52.29 -32.97
N GLN A 53 -31.07 52.73 -33.91
CA GLN A 53 -29.62 52.73 -33.73
C GLN A 53 -29.29 53.55 -32.48
N THR A 54 -28.89 52.91 -31.38
CA THR A 54 -28.31 53.61 -30.22
C THR A 54 -27.20 52.79 -29.58
N ASN A 55 -25.98 52.96 -30.10
CA ASN A 55 -24.71 52.49 -29.52
C ASN A 55 -24.57 50.96 -29.40
N PRO A 56 -23.38 50.38 -29.67
CA PRO A 56 -23.08 49.05 -29.18
C PRO A 56 -22.97 49.17 -27.66
N GLY A 57 -24.08 49.02 -26.96
CA GLY A 57 -24.05 48.68 -25.55
C GLY A 57 -23.24 47.39 -25.44
N THR A 58 -22.39 47.29 -24.43
CA THR A 58 -21.77 46.00 -24.11
C THR A 58 -22.88 44.96 -23.97
N GLU A 59 -22.88 43.94 -24.83
CA GLU A 59 -23.81 42.81 -24.76
C GLU A 59 -23.67 42.14 -23.38
N ASP A 60 -24.77 42.06 -22.63
CA ASP A 60 -24.88 41.24 -21.43
C ASP A 60 -25.41 39.87 -21.86
N CYS A 61 -24.46 39.02 -22.24
CA CYS A 61 -24.65 37.70 -22.85
C CYS A 61 -25.43 36.66 -22.03
N LEU A 62 -26.11 37.07 -20.97
CA LEU A 62 -26.64 36.24 -19.91
C LEU A 62 -27.94 36.78 -19.30
N ASP A 63 -28.48 37.91 -19.79
CA ASP A 63 -29.64 38.57 -19.17
C ASP A 63 -30.98 38.19 -19.82
N GLY A 64 -30.96 37.40 -20.90
CA GLY A 64 -32.16 36.97 -21.63
C GLY A 64 -32.66 38.00 -22.64
N ILE A 65 -31.91 39.07 -22.91
CA ILE A 65 -32.29 40.19 -23.75
C ILE A 65 -31.22 40.34 -24.85
N ASP A 66 -31.67 40.47 -26.09
CA ASP A 66 -30.85 40.92 -27.22
C ASP A 66 -30.49 42.41 -26.98
N ASN A 67 -29.31 42.68 -26.40
CA ASN A 67 -28.97 44.03 -25.95
C ASN A 67 -28.47 44.92 -27.11
N ASP A 68 -28.00 44.34 -28.20
CA ASP A 68 -27.50 45.05 -29.38
C ASP A 68 -28.52 45.16 -30.54
N GLY A 69 -29.60 44.37 -30.46
CA GLY A 69 -30.76 44.39 -31.35
C GLY A 69 -30.55 43.65 -32.67
N ASP A 70 -29.60 42.72 -32.77
CA ASP A 70 -29.30 41.98 -33.99
C ASP A 70 -30.25 40.79 -34.24
N GLY A 71 -31.08 40.45 -33.25
CA GLY A 71 -32.05 39.36 -33.27
C GLY A 71 -31.54 38.04 -32.69
N LEU A 72 -30.31 38.00 -32.21
CA LEU A 72 -29.72 36.92 -31.44
C LEU A 72 -29.73 37.33 -29.95
N ILE A 73 -30.03 36.39 -29.06
CA ILE A 73 -30.12 36.67 -27.61
C ILE A 73 -29.03 35.85 -26.93
N ASP A 74 -28.19 36.50 -26.12
CA ASP A 74 -27.23 35.86 -25.23
C ASP A 74 -26.33 34.83 -25.95
N CYS A 75 -26.50 33.53 -25.63
CA CYS A 75 -25.67 32.44 -26.10
C CYS A 75 -25.96 32.03 -27.55
N ALA A 76 -27.06 32.51 -28.13
CA ALA A 76 -27.30 32.44 -29.56
C ALA A 76 -26.51 33.51 -30.33
N ASP A 77 -26.14 34.61 -29.67
CA ASP A 77 -25.35 35.71 -30.23
C ASP A 77 -23.86 35.39 -30.13
N VAL A 78 -23.40 34.47 -30.98
CA VAL A 78 -22.01 34.01 -30.93
C VAL A 78 -21.02 35.04 -31.44
N GLU A 79 -21.47 36.13 -32.07
CA GLU A 79 -20.67 37.20 -32.64
C GLU A 79 -20.35 38.30 -31.62
N ASP A 80 -21.34 38.71 -30.83
CA ASP A 80 -21.17 39.77 -29.82
C ASP A 80 -20.96 39.18 -28.41
N CYS A 81 -21.41 37.93 -28.20
CA CYS A 81 -20.95 37.06 -27.11
C CYS A 81 -19.77 36.16 -27.51
N ALA A 82 -19.09 36.45 -28.64
CA ALA A 82 -17.92 35.70 -29.11
C ALA A 82 -16.74 35.59 -28.13
N PRO A 83 -16.44 36.58 -27.26
CA PRO A 83 -15.48 36.36 -26.18
C PRO A 83 -16.10 35.74 -24.92
N ALA A 84 -17.42 35.55 -24.86
CA ALA A 84 -18.08 34.92 -23.73
C ALA A 84 -17.97 33.39 -23.88
N SER A 85 -17.07 32.81 -23.09
CA SER A 85 -17.22 31.66 -22.18
C SER A 85 -18.45 30.73 -22.21
N TYR A 86 -19.35 30.73 -23.21
CA TYR A 86 -20.59 29.96 -23.30
C TYR A 86 -20.97 29.51 -24.74
N GLU A 87 -21.62 28.35 -24.86
CA GLU A 87 -22.15 27.73 -26.09
C GLU A 87 -23.49 27.00 -25.84
N CYS A 88 -24.32 26.86 -26.87
CA CYS A 88 -25.54 26.06 -26.80
C CYS A 88 -25.25 24.56 -26.91
N ALA A 89 -25.41 23.83 -25.81
CA ALA A 89 -25.27 22.38 -25.72
C ALA A 89 -26.64 21.69 -25.53
N PRO A 90 -26.77 20.36 -25.71
CA PRO A 90 -28.02 19.67 -25.37
C PRO A 90 -28.44 19.93 -23.93
N ALA A 91 -29.75 20.00 -23.70
CA ALA A 91 -30.28 20.20 -22.36
C ALA A 91 -29.77 19.12 -21.39
N VAL A 92 -29.47 19.56 -20.17
CA VAL A 92 -29.06 18.69 -19.07
C VAL A 92 -30.25 17.77 -18.74
N PRO A 93 -30.08 16.44 -18.77
CA PRO A 93 -31.17 15.53 -18.47
C PRO A 93 -31.69 15.69 -17.04
N ALA A 94 -32.97 15.43 -16.82
CA ALA A 94 -33.57 15.51 -15.50
C ALA A 94 -32.82 14.59 -14.51
N GLY A 95 -32.47 15.12 -13.34
CA GLY A 95 -31.70 14.42 -12.31
C GLY A 95 -30.18 14.55 -12.44
N TRP A 96 -29.68 15.18 -13.50
CA TRP A 96 -28.25 15.43 -13.69
C TRP A 96 -27.89 16.88 -13.33
N THR A 97 -26.71 17.05 -12.75
CA THR A 97 -26.08 18.36 -12.55
C THR A 97 -25.34 18.75 -13.84
N GLY A 98 -25.74 19.87 -14.43
CA GLY A 98 -25.06 20.46 -15.58
C GLY A 98 -24.11 21.58 -15.18
N ASN A 99 -23.61 22.32 -16.18
CA ASN A 99 -22.64 23.39 -15.97
C ASN A 99 -21.39 22.90 -15.20
N VAL A 100 -20.89 21.72 -15.60
CA VAL A 100 -19.75 21.04 -14.97
C VAL A 100 -18.54 21.21 -15.88
N ARG A 101 -17.45 21.75 -15.33
CA ARG A 101 -16.10 21.73 -15.92
C ARG A 101 -15.24 20.73 -15.16
N VAL A 102 -14.37 20.00 -15.87
CA VAL A 102 -13.52 18.98 -15.24
C VAL A 102 -12.07 19.10 -15.64
N ALA A 103 -11.18 18.94 -14.66
CA ALA A 103 -9.76 18.76 -14.87
C ALA A 103 -9.39 17.35 -14.38
N ILE A 104 -8.71 16.59 -15.23
CA ILE A 104 -8.35 15.19 -14.96
C ILE A 104 -6.83 15.07 -15.06
N VAL A 105 -6.22 14.56 -14.00
CA VAL A 105 -4.78 14.31 -13.93
C VAL A 105 -4.51 12.92 -13.37
N ASP A 106 -3.31 12.40 -13.60
CA ASP A 106 -2.83 11.22 -12.87
C ASP A 106 -2.84 11.53 -11.36
N PHE A 107 -3.19 10.54 -10.54
CA PHE A 107 -3.29 10.75 -9.08
C PHE A 107 -1.98 11.25 -8.46
N ALA A 108 -0.83 10.86 -9.02
CA ALA A 108 0.49 11.35 -8.59
C ALA A 108 0.67 12.88 -8.80
N ALA A 109 -0.15 13.50 -9.64
CA ALA A 109 -0.18 14.92 -9.93
C ALA A 109 -1.43 15.62 -9.36
N ALA A 110 -2.13 15.02 -8.38
CA ALA A 110 -3.33 15.62 -7.80
C ALA A 110 -3.11 17.06 -7.29
N ASP A 111 -1.92 17.37 -6.76
CA ASP A 111 -1.56 18.71 -6.29
C ASP A 111 -1.41 19.74 -7.43
N THR A 112 -1.37 19.30 -8.69
CA THR A 112 -1.33 20.19 -9.86
C THR A 112 -2.70 20.48 -10.44
N LEU A 113 -3.79 20.01 -9.81
CA LEU A 113 -5.14 20.33 -10.26
C LEU A 113 -5.37 21.85 -10.22
N PRO A 114 -5.86 22.46 -11.32
CA PRO A 114 -6.14 23.90 -11.39
C PRO A 114 -7.20 24.31 -10.37
N ALA A 115 -7.21 25.56 -9.95
CA ALA A 115 -8.32 26.09 -9.16
C ALA A 115 -9.58 26.19 -10.02
N CYS A 116 -10.75 25.98 -9.42
CA CYS A 116 -12.00 26.23 -10.13
C CYS A 116 -12.21 27.74 -10.38
N PRO A 117 -12.84 28.13 -11.50
CA PRO A 117 -13.19 29.53 -11.77
C PRO A 117 -14.08 30.14 -10.68
N GLU A 118 -14.00 31.46 -10.52
CA GLU A 118 -14.86 32.19 -9.57
C GLU A 118 -16.36 31.93 -9.84
N GLY A 119 -17.14 31.81 -8.76
CA GLY A 119 -18.58 31.53 -8.86
C GLY A 119 -18.95 30.06 -9.11
N THR A 120 -17.98 29.15 -9.08
CA THR A 120 -18.22 27.70 -9.15
C THR A 120 -17.90 27.00 -7.83
N GLU A 121 -18.65 25.93 -7.52
CA GLU A 121 -18.36 25.04 -6.41
C GLU A 121 -17.32 24.00 -6.83
N THR A 122 -16.30 23.79 -5.98
CA THR A 122 -15.23 22.81 -6.22
C THR A 122 -15.55 21.50 -5.53
N SER A 123 -15.35 20.38 -6.22
CA SER A 123 -15.39 19.05 -5.65
C SER A 123 -14.32 18.17 -6.29
N ASP A 124 -13.52 17.49 -5.47
CA ASP A 124 -12.48 16.57 -5.93
C ASP A 124 -12.97 15.12 -5.83
N TYR A 125 -12.65 14.35 -6.85
CA TYR A 125 -13.02 12.95 -7.00
C TYR A 125 -11.82 12.13 -7.46
N PHE A 126 -11.97 10.82 -7.39
CA PHE A 126 -10.97 9.86 -7.81
C PHE A 126 -11.56 8.84 -8.78
N ALA A 127 -10.74 8.31 -9.67
CA ALA A 127 -11.16 7.27 -10.61
C ALA A 127 -10.09 6.19 -10.78
N GLY A 128 -10.55 5.01 -11.23
CA GLY A 128 -9.71 3.82 -11.41
C GLY A 128 -9.06 3.38 -10.10
N PRO A 129 -9.83 2.92 -9.10
CA PRO A 129 -9.25 2.44 -7.85
C PRO A 129 -8.23 1.33 -8.13
N ALA A 130 -7.10 1.38 -7.42
CA ALA A 130 -6.18 0.26 -7.41
C ALA A 130 -6.85 -0.93 -6.72
N THR A 131 -7.08 -2.00 -7.49
CA THR A 131 -7.78 -3.18 -6.97
C THR A 131 -6.92 -4.00 -6.01
N GLU A 132 -5.59 -3.93 -6.13
CA GLU A 132 -4.66 -4.73 -5.30
C GLU A 132 -3.43 -3.92 -4.87
N ALA A 133 -2.86 -4.30 -3.72
CA ALA A 133 -1.62 -3.75 -3.20
C ALA A 133 -0.42 -4.24 -4.03
N ALA A 134 0.33 -3.34 -4.66
CA ALA A 134 1.60 -3.64 -5.29
C ALA A 134 2.73 -3.29 -4.31
N CYS A 135 3.51 -4.29 -3.89
CA CYS A 135 4.53 -4.13 -2.86
C CYS A 135 5.94 -4.25 -3.44
N SER A 136 6.90 -3.56 -2.84
CA SER A 136 8.32 -3.76 -3.18
C SER A 136 8.77 -5.16 -2.77
N ASN A 137 9.59 -5.79 -3.62
CA ASN A 137 10.16 -7.10 -3.33
C ASN A 137 11.03 -7.06 -2.07
N CYS A 138 11.12 -8.20 -1.38
CA CYS A 138 11.97 -8.36 -0.20
C CYS A 138 13.40 -8.82 -0.54
N ASP A 139 13.89 -8.46 -1.72
CA ASP A 139 15.23 -8.83 -2.15
C ASP A 139 16.29 -8.10 -1.32
N GLY A 140 17.42 -8.77 -1.03
CA GLY A 140 18.55 -8.16 -0.34
C GLY A 140 18.53 -8.30 1.19
N CYS A 141 17.82 -9.29 1.75
CA CYS A 141 18.06 -9.67 3.13
C CYS A 141 19.51 -10.15 3.32
N THR A 142 20.12 -9.78 4.45
CA THR A 142 21.51 -10.12 4.77
C THR A 142 21.54 -11.10 5.92
N TRP A 143 22.28 -12.19 5.75
CA TRP A 143 22.42 -13.22 6.78
C TRP A 143 23.90 -13.38 7.15
N ASN A 144 24.21 -13.18 8.44
CA ASN A 144 25.56 -13.40 8.93
C ASN A 144 25.78 -14.88 9.24
N ARG A 145 26.41 -15.59 8.29
CA ARG A 145 26.76 -17.00 8.44
C ARG A 145 27.77 -17.26 9.56
N ASP A 146 28.63 -16.29 9.85
CA ASP A 146 29.69 -16.45 10.85
C ASP A 146 29.14 -16.54 12.28
N ASP A 147 27.92 -16.03 12.52
CA ASP A 147 27.20 -16.16 13.78
C ASP A 147 26.39 -17.47 13.90
N ALA A 148 26.30 -18.23 12.81
CA ALA A 148 25.63 -19.51 12.79
C ALA A 148 26.57 -20.60 13.32
N GLU A 149 26.07 -21.42 14.24
CA GLU A 149 26.88 -22.43 14.93
C GLU A 149 26.12 -23.75 15.02
N CYS A 150 26.82 -24.85 14.74
CA CYS A 150 26.34 -26.20 14.98
C CYS A 150 26.96 -26.79 16.24
N TYR A 151 26.20 -27.66 16.91
CA TYR A 151 26.79 -28.63 17.82
C TYR A 151 27.52 -29.73 17.04
N ALA A 152 28.49 -30.38 17.66
CA ALA A 152 28.99 -31.68 17.22
C ALA A 152 27.86 -32.73 17.35
N PRO A 153 27.92 -33.83 16.58
CA PRO A 153 26.97 -34.93 16.71
C PRO A 153 27.01 -35.57 18.11
N THR A 154 26.05 -36.44 18.43
CA THR A 154 26.06 -37.16 19.72
C THR A 154 26.98 -38.36 19.64
N LEU A 155 28.01 -38.39 20.48
CA LEU A 155 28.89 -39.55 20.65
C LEU A 155 28.35 -40.47 21.74
N SER A 156 28.31 -41.77 21.47
CA SER A 156 28.06 -42.79 22.48
C SER A 156 29.24 -43.76 22.54
N CYS A 157 29.76 -43.97 23.75
CA CYS A 157 30.86 -44.88 24.00
C CYS A 157 30.42 -46.03 24.89
N TYR A 158 31.03 -47.18 24.65
CA TYR A 158 30.73 -48.46 25.26
C TYR A 158 32.03 -49.00 25.82
N SER A 159 32.14 -48.97 27.14
CA SER A 159 33.33 -49.44 27.85
C SER A 159 33.04 -50.74 28.58
N SER A 160 34.01 -51.66 28.60
CA SER A 160 33.96 -52.82 29.49
C SER A 160 35.34 -53.19 30.04
N ASN A 161 35.33 -54.03 31.08
CA ASN A 161 36.55 -54.63 31.62
C ASN A 161 37.04 -55.82 30.78
N SER A 162 36.26 -56.23 29.77
CA SER A 162 36.57 -57.24 28.76
C SER A 162 36.77 -56.56 27.39
N SER A 163 36.94 -57.31 26.29
CA SER A 163 37.00 -56.73 24.94
C SER A 163 35.61 -56.25 24.49
N ASN A 164 35.42 -54.95 24.24
CA ASN A 164 34.23 -54.38 23.62
C ASN A 164 34.62 -53.43 22.48
N THR A 165 34.90 -54.01 21.32
CA THR A 165 35.34 -53.30 20.11
C THR A 165 34.18 -53.02 19.14
N ASN A 166 32.94 -53.38 19.52
CA ASN A 166 31.79 -53.40 18.62
C ASN A 166 30.55 -52.67 19.17
N CYS A 167 30.73 -51.78 20.16
CA CYS A 167 29.68 -50.92 20.70
C CYS A 167 28.49 -51.73 21.23
N SER A 168 28.77 -52.89 21.83
CA SER A 168 27.74 -53.79 22.35
C SER A 168 27.23 -53.37 23.73
N GLY A 169 25.95 -53.65 24.01
CA GLY A 169 25.30 -53.32 25.27
C GLY A 169 24.74 -51.90 25.34
N ALA A 170 24.54 -51.40 26.56
CA ALA A 170 24.12 -50.03 26.81
C ALA A 170 25.35 -49.09 26.77
N PRO A 171 25.24 -47.87 26.23
CA PRO A 171 26.33 -46.92 26.25
C PRO A 171 26.66 -46.56 27.69
N THR A 172 27.94 -46.62 28.05
CA THR A 172 28.42 -46.23 29.38
C THR A 172 28.57 -44.72 29.50
N SER A 173 28.68 -44.02 28.36
CA SER A 173 28.60 -42.57 28.29
C SER A 173 27.96 -42.11 26.97
N ALA A 174 27.22 -41.00 27.05
CA ALA A 174 26.68 -40.30 25.90
C ALA A 174 27.03 -38.81 26.03
N ARG A 175 27.48 -38.22 24.93
CA ARG A 175 27.95 -36.83 24.86
C ARG A 175 27.15 -36.05 23.82
N PRO A 176 25.96 -35.53 24.18
CA PRO A 176 25.18 -34.69 23.28
C PRO A 176 25.67 -33.24 23.30
N ASN A 177 25.43 -32.50 22.21
CA ASN A 177 25.50 -31.03 22.15
C ASN A 177 26.86 -30.42 22.52
N TYR A 178 27.98 -31.06 22.15
CA TYR A 178 29.30 -30.46 22.36
C TYR A 178 29.55 -29.33 21.36
N ARG A 179 30.19 -28.26 21.81
CA ARG A 179 30.74 -27.27 20.89
C ARG A 179 31.99 -27.86 20.22
N GLY A 180 32.20 -27.53 18.95
CA GLY A 180 33.46 -27.89 18.28
C GLY A 180 34.67 -27.34 19.02
N ASN A 181 35.79 -28.03 18.85
CA ASN A 181 37.09 -27.71 19.43
C ASN A 181 37.19 -27.82 20.97
N VAL A 182 36.12 -28.25 21.66
CA VAL A 182 36.18 -28.54 23.09
C VAL A 182 36.94 -29.85 23.31
N CYS A 183 37.94 -29.80 24.19
CA CYS A 183 38.68 -30.96 24.67
C CYS A 183 38.15 -31.38 26.05
N GLU A 184 37.81 -32.65 26.22
CA GLU A 184 37.37 -33.20 27.50
C GLU A 184 38.29 -34.35 27.93
N SER A 185 38.90 -34.21 29.10
CA SER A 185 39.87 -35.15 29.66
C SER A 185 39.22 -36.20 30.56
N PHE A 186 39.75 -37.43 30.51
CA PHE A 186 39.41 -38.54 31.40
C PHE A 186 40.68 -39.02 32.09
N ILE A 187 40.75 -38.82 33.41
CA ILE A 187 41.96 -38.99 34.22
C ILE A 187 41.81 -40.14 35.23
N THR A 188 40.60 -40.67 35.46
CA THR A 188 40.37 -41.73 36.44
C THR A 188 39.54 -42.89 35.87
N GLY A 189 39.97 -44.12 36.15
CA GLY A 189 39.24 -45.34 35.80
C GLY A 189 39.20 -45.67 34.30
N VAL A 190 40.34 -45.62 33.61
CA VAL A 190 40.44 -45.97 32.18
C VAL A 190 40.03 -47.43 31.99
N PRO A 191 39.00 -47.75 31.17
CA PRO A 191 38.56 -49.12 30.94
C PRO A 191 39.59 -49.91 30.14
N ASN A 192 39.55 -51.25 30.22
CA ASN A 192 40.41 -52.11 29.41
C ASN A 192 40.05 -52.08 27.91
N SER A 193 38.79 -51.77 27.58
CA SER A 193 38.33 -51.63 26.20
C SER A 193 37.23 -50.58 26.09
N VAL A 194 37.32 -49.76 25.04
CA VAL A 194 36.32 -48.76 24.72
C VAL A 194 36.13 -48.72 23.21
N SER A 195 34.87 -48.75 22.79
CA SER A 195 34.47 -48.44 21.43
C SER A 195 33.38 -47.39 21.41
N CYS A 196 33.35 -46.56 20.36
CA CYS A 196 32.43 -45.44 20.26
C CYS A 196 31.83 -45.33 18.86
N ARG A 197 30.66 -44.69 18.78
CA ARG A 197 30.01 -44.35 17.51
C ARG A 197 29.16 -43.09 17.64
N ILE A 198 28.85 -42.47 16.51
CA ILE A 198 27.84 -41.41 16.46
C ILE A 198 26.43 -42.03 16.50
N THR A 199 25.58 -41.54 17.38
CA THR A 199 24.20 -42.05 17.56
C THR A 199 23.12 -41.05 17.15
N SER A 200 23.46 -39.77 17.01
CA SER A 200 22.60 -38.73 16.45
C SER A 200 23.45 -37.76 15.65
N GLY A 201 22.91 -37.27 14.54
CA GLY A 201 23.52 -36.20 13.75
C GLY A 201 23.68 -34.90 14.54
N ALA A 202 24.48 -33.99 13.98
CA ALA A 202 24.66 -32.65 14.52
C ALA A 202 23.35 -31.85 14.49
N SER A 203 23.24 -30.87 15.39
CA SER A 203 22.07 -30.01 15.52
C SER A 203 22.46 -28.53 15.53
N LEU A 204 21.56 -27.70 15.03
CA LEU A 204 21.78 -26.26 14.94
C LEU A 204 21.69 -25.63 16.32
N ARG A 205 22.76 -24.97 16.75
CA ARG A 205 22.80 -24.26 18.04
C ARG A 205 22.35 -22.82 17.87
N ARG A 206 22.88 -22.15 16.85
CA ARG A 206 22.56 -20.76 16.51
C ARG A 206 22.36 -20.67 15.01
N ARG A 207 21.29 -19.96 14.62
CA ARG A 207 20.92 -19.78 13.21
C ARG A 207 21.64 -18.61 12.54
N GLY A 208 22.47 -17.87 13.26
CA GLY A 208 23.02 -16.58 12.84
C GLY A 208 22.00 -15.44 12.99
N GLU A 209 22.45 -14.22 12.73
CA GLU A 209 21.61 -13.04 12.66
C GLU A 209 21.19 -12.78 11.21
N CYS A 210 19.90 -12.49 10.99
CA CYS A 210 19.40 -12.10 9.68
C CYS A 210 18.72 -10.75 9.77
N THR A 211 19.10 -9.84 8.87
CA THR A 211 18.50 -8.53 8.73
C THR A 211 17.64 -8.52 7.47
N ALA A 212 16.37 -8.19 7.65
CA ALA A 212 15.42 -8.03 6.54
C ALA A 212 15.84 -6.90 5.59
N ALA A 213 15.35 -6.95 4.35
CA ALA A 213 15.57 -5.89 3.38
C ALA A 213 15.02 -4.54 3.92
N PRO A 214 15.83 -3.47 3.99
CA PRO A 214 15.45 -2.23 4.67
C PRO A 214 14.29 -1.50 3.97
N ASP A 215 14.18 -1.63 2.65
CA ASP A 215 13.19 -0.93 1.81
C ASP A 215 12.17 -1.87 1.14
N GLY A 216 12.20 -3.16 1.50
CA GLY A 216 11.26 -4.15 0.99
C GLY A 216 9.90 -4.09 1.68
N GLY A 217 8.87 -4.62 1.03
CA GLY A 217 7.52 -4.69 1.59
C GLY A 217 6.86 -3.33 1.79
N GLN A 218 7.18 -2.34 0.95
CA GLN A 218 6.54 -1.03 0.93
C GLN A 218 5.50 -0.98 -0.18
N LEU A 219 4.35 -0.34 0.06
CA LEU A 219 3.32 -0.13 -0.96
C LEU A 219 3.82 0.84 -2.03
N GLN A 220 3.76 0.42 -3.30
CA GLN A 220 4.35 1.14 -4.44
C GLN A 220 3.31 1.84 -5.32
N ASN A 221 2.05 1.38 -5.30
CA ASN A 221 1.01 1.93 -6.15
C ASN A 221 0.09 2.90 -5.40
N ALA A 222 -0.24 4.01 -6.08
CA ALA A 222 -1.26 4.94 -5.64
C ALA A 222 -2.62 4.23 -5.46
N PRO A 223 -3.49 4.72 -4.54
CA PRO A 223 -4.83 4.17 -4.34
C PRO A 223 -5.76 4.37 -5.53
N TRP A 224 -5.46 5.34 -6.39
CA TRP A 224 -6.26 5.70 -7.55
C TRP A 224 -5.37 5.93 -8.75
N ALA A 225 -5.90 5.70 -9.94
CA ALA A 225 -5.22 6.05 -11.18
C ALA A 225 -5.26 7.56 -11.41
N GLN A 226 -6.41 8.19 -11.15
CA GLN A 226 -6.66 9.59 -11.49
C GLN A 226 -7.24 10.38 -10.31
N ALA A 227 -6.91 11.67 -10.27
CA ALA A 227 -7.58 12.68 -9.49
C ALA A 227 -8.32 13.63 -10.44
N ILE A 228 -9.55 13.98 -10.08
CA ILE A 228 -10.47 14.72 -10.93
C ILE A 228 -11.01 15.89 -10.12
N ARG A 229 -10.79 17.12 -10.58
CA ARG A 229 -11.46 18.30 -10.03
C ARG A 229 -12.69 18.61 -10.87
N VAL A 230 -13.82 18.69 -10.20
CA VAL A 230 -15.10 19.10 -10.76
C VAL A 230 -15.42 20.50 -10.26
N CYS A 231 -15.72 21.39 -11.21
CA CYS A 231 -16.18 22.74 -10.94
C CYS A 231 -17.62 22.86 -11.44
N THR A 232 -18.56 23.07 -10.52
CA THR A 232 -19.99 23.16 -10.82
C THR A 232 -20.44 24.61 -10.72
N GLY A 233 -20.91 25.19 -11.82
CA GLY A 233 -21.52 26.52 -11.81
C GLY A 233 -23.03 26.46 -11.55
N ALA A 234 -23.61 27.58 -11.12
CA ALA A 234 -25.06 27.71 -11.04
C ALA A 234 -25.70 27.53 -12.44
N PRO A 235 -26.85 26.86 -12.57
CA PRO A 235 -27.62 26.88 -13.80
C PRO A 235 -27.93 28.34 -14.14
N ARG A 236 -27.64 28.76 -15.37
CA ARG A 236 -28.04 30.09 -15.84
C ARG A 236 -29.33 29.95 -16.63
N GLU A 237 -30.39 30.54 -16.09
CA GLU A 237 -31.66 30.74 -16.79
C GLU A 237 -31.53 32.08 -17.53
N GLY A 238 -31.67 32.10 -18.85
CA GLY A 238 -31.54 33.33 -19.64
C GLY A 238 -31.16 33.07 -21.09
N GLY A 239 -30.06 32.33 -21.29
CA GLY A 239 -29.49 32.10 -22.62
C GLY A 239 -30.45 31.45 -23.61
N HIS A 240 -30.89 32.20 -24.63
CA HIS A 240 -31.72 31.66 -25.69
C HIS A 240 -30.91 30.64 -26.49
N CYS A 241 -31.24 29.36 -26.33
CA CYS A 241 -30.82 28.30 -27.23
C CYS A 241 -32.08 27.68 -27.83
N ASP A 242 -31.99 27.21 -29.07
CA ASP A 242 -33.09 26.49 -29.74
C ASP A 242 -33.68 25.39 -28.84
N ASP A 243 -34.95 25.04 -29.07
CA ASP A 243 -35.69 24.03 -28.30
C ASP A 243 -34.85 22.76 -28.01
N GLY A 244 -34.69 22.46 -26.72
CA GLY A 244 -33.94 21.29 -26.24
C GLY A 244 -32.44 21.51 -26.03
N ARG A 245 -31.97 22.75 -26.08
CA ARG A 245 -30.60 23.14 -25.76
C ARG A 245 -30.53 24.07 -24.54
N GLN A 246 -29.37 24.14 -23.92
CA GLN A 246 -29.08 25.03 -22.80
C GLN A 246 -27.71 25.67 -23.00
N CYS A 247 -27.59 26.91 -22.56
CA CYS A 247 -26.33 27.63 -22.53
C CYS A 247 -25.38 27.03 -21.47
N LEU A 248 -24.26 26.47 -21.91
CA LEU A 248 -23.21 25.90 -21.07
C LEU A 248 -21.88 26.60 -21.33
N PRO A 249 -20.96 26.64 -20.36
CA PRO A 249 -19.73 27.34 -20.57
C PRO A 249 -18.84 26.71 -21.65
N LYS A 250 -18.31 27.53 -22.57
CA LYS A 250 -17.16 27.18 -23.40
C LYS A 250 -15.98 26.87 -22.51
N THR A 251 -15.31 25.77 -22.85
CA THR A 251 -14.20 25.19 -22.11
C THR A 251 -12.83 25.63 -22.64
N ASN A 252 -12.82 26.49 -23.66
CA ASN A 252 -11.62 26.92 -24.37
C ASN A 252 -10.84 28.05 -23.67
N ASP A 253 -11.41 28.67 -22.63
CA ASP A 253 -10.77 29.79 -21.94
C ASP A 253 -9.69 29.36 -20.93
N ASP A 254 -9.74 28.10 -20.49
CA ASP A 254 -8.73 27.51 -19.61
C ASP A 254 -8.31 26.13 -20.14
N PRO A 255 -7.10 26.01 -20.74
CA PRO A 255 -6.61 24.74 -21.27
C PRO A 255 -6.51 23.66 -20.19
N ALA A 256 -6.56 24.01 -18.91
CA ALA A 256 -6.56 23.05 -17.81
C ALA A 256 -7.87 22.24 -17.68
N PHE A 257 -8.98 22.66 -18.32
CA PHE A 257 -10.30 22.01 -18.23
C PHE A 257 -10.80 21.33 -19.51
N GLY A 258 -9.87 20.97 -20.41
CA GLY A 258 -10.05 19.87 -21.37
C GLY A 258 -11.01 20.05 -22.55
N GLY A 259 -11.61 21.23 -22.80
CA GLY A 259 -12.48 21.40 -23.96
C GLY A 259 -13.83 20.63 -23.89
N LEU A 260 -14.18 20.11 -22.71
CA LEU A 260 -15.32 19.21 -22.49
C LEU A 260 -16.43 19.89 -21.69
N ALA A 261 -17.66 19.89 -22.21
CA ALA A 261 -18.84 20.16 -21.41
C ALA A 261 -19.29 18.86 -20.73
N CYS A 262 -19.57 18.90 -19.43
CA CYS A 262 -19.90 17.72 -18.66
C CYS A 262 -21.23 17.83 -17.92
N VAL A 263 -21.77 16.66 -17.56
CA VAL A 263 -22.85 16.46 -16.59
C VAL A 263 -22.41 15.44 -15.54
N LEU A 264 -22.96 15.58 -14.34
CA LEU A 264 -22.63 14.75 -13.18
C LEU A 264 -23.91 14.25 -12.51
N THR A 265 -23.95 12.99 -12.09
CA THR A 265 -25.01 12.48 -11.20
C THR A 265 -24.40 11.60 -10.11
N PRO A 266 -24.93 11.60 -8.87
CA PRO A 266 -24.59 10.59 -7.88
C PRO A 266 -24.95 9.18 -8.36
N GLY A 267 -24.16 8.17 -7.99
CA GLY A 267 -24.37 6.77 -8.34
C GLY A 267 -23.55 6.29 -9.54
N ASP A 268 -24.06 5.26 -10.21
CA ASP A 268 -23.42 4.52 -11.30
C ASP A 268 -24.28 4.46 -12.57
N GLU A 269 -25.23 5.41 -12.70
CA GLU A 269 -26.13 5.52 -13.85
C GLU A 269 -25.38 5.58 -15.18
N ALA A 270 -25.96 5.04 -16.25
CA ALA A 270 -25.37 5.12 -17.59
C ALA A 270 -25.41 6.56 -18.11
N CYS A 271 -24.41 6.95 -18.92
CA CYS A 271 -24.39 8.28 -19.49
C CYS A 271 -25.58 8.53 -20.42
N PRO A 272 -26.21 9.72 -20.37
CA PRO A 272 -27.30 10.06 -21.28
C PRO A 272 -26.82 10.11 -22.73
N ALA A 273 -27.74 9.88 -23.67
CA ALA A 273 -27.42 9.96 -25.10
C ALA A 273 -26.85 11.36 -25.44
N GLY A 274 -25.69 11.38 -26.12
CA GLY A 274 -25.00 12.62 -26.49
C GLY A 274 -24.02 13.17 -25.45
N TRP A 275 -23.80 12.44 -24.35
CA TRP A 275 -22.81 12.75 -23.29
C TRP A 275 -21.79 11.62 -23.10
N THR A 276 -21.38 10.99 -24.20
CA THR A 276 -20.62 9.73 -24.20
C THR A 276 -19.18 9.88 -24.70
N ASP A 277 -18.69 11.10 -24.92
CA ASP A 277 -17.32 11.32 -25.41
C ASP A 277 -16.29 11.04 -24.30
N LEU A 278 -16.69 11.25 -23.04
CA LEU A 278 -16.00 10.74 -21.86
C LEU A 278 -17.04 10.18 -20.89
N GLU A 279 -16.93 8.89 -20.58
CA GLU A 279 -17.74 8.24 -19.56
C GLU A 279 -16.83 7.73 -18.44
N GLN A 280 -16.98 8.27 -17.23
CA GLN A 280 -16.10 7.95 -16.11
C GLN A 280 -16.92 7.68 -14.85
N GLN A 281 -16.71 6.51 -14.24
CA GLN A 281 -17.11 6.29 -12.86
C GLN A 281 -16.09 6.97 -11.94
N ILE A 282 -16.57 7.87 -11.09
CA ILE A 282 -15.74 8.62 -10.14
C ILE A 282 -16.26 8.42 -8.72
N PHE A 283 -15.42 8.71 -7.73
CA PHE A 283 -15.70 8.46 -6.31
C PHE A 283 -15.19 9.61 -5.44
N GLN A 284 -15.97 10.02 -4.44
CA GLN A 284 -15.59 11.11 -3.53
C GLN A 284 -14.43 10.72 -2.61
N SER A 285 -14.37 9.45 -2.19
CA SER A 285 -13.29 8.94 -1.36
C SER A 285 -13.20 7.41 -1.44
N GLY A 286 -12.35 6.81 -0.62
CA GLY A 286 -12.32 5.36 -0.43
C GLY A 286 -11.58 4.98 0.84
N ASP A 287 -11.93 3.82 1.38
CA ASP A 287 -11.20 3.20 2.49
C ASP A 287 -10.04 2.36 1.93
N ASP A 288 -8.81 2.78 2.19
CA ASP A 288 -7.61 2.10 1.72
C ASP A 288 -7.09 1.14 2.79
N THR A 289 -7.40 -0.14 2.60
CA THR A 289 -6.95 -1.22 3.49
C THR A 289 -5.70 -1.92 2.97
N ARG A 290 -5.08 -1.40 1.90
CA ARG A 290 -3.93 -2.03 1.28
C ARG A 290 -2.74 -1.99 2.24
N THR A 291 -2.13 -3.15 2.42
CA THR A 291 -0.94 -3.32 3.26
C THR A 291 0.02 -4.30 2.60
N CYS A 292 1.29 -4.15 2.95
CA CYS A 292 2.35 -5.04 2.51
C CYS A 292 2.89 -5.82 3.70
N ALA A 293 3.08 -7.12 3.53
CA ALA A 293 3.73 -7.94 4.53
C ALA A 293 5.19 -7.49 4.71
N ALA A 294 5.59 -7.26 5.96
CA ALA A 294 6.96 -6.87 6.29
C ALA A 294 7.95 -7.93 5.81
N CYS A 295 9.11 -7.49 5.32
CA CYS A 295 10.16 -8.41 4.93
C CYS A 295 10.74 -9.15 6.13
N GLY A 296 11.12 -10.40 5.90
CA GLY A 296 11.71 -11.28 6.89
C GLY A 296 12.70 -12.26 6.26
N CYS A 297 13.22 -13.14 7.09
CA CYS A 297 14.10 -14.23 6.67
C CYS A 297 13.50 -15.56 7.12
N ASP A 298 13.39 -16.50 6.20
CA ASP A 298 13.12 -17.89 6.55
C ASP A 298 14.43 -18.63 6.80
N LEU A 299 14.63 -19.02 8.06
CA LEU A 299 15.78 -19.79 8.53
C LEU A 299 15.47 -21.28 8.65
N GLY A 300 14.30 -21.72 8.16
CA GLY A 300 13.79 -23.09 8.28
C GLY A 300 14.61 -24.13 7.54
N ALA A 301 15.22 -23.75 6.42
CA ALA A 301 16.08 -24.62 5.62
C ALA A 301 17.48 -24.84 6.21
N LEU A 302 17.85 -24.12 7.28
CA LEU A 302 19.16 -24.27 7.91
C LEU A 302 19.29 -25.61 8.64
N GLY A 303 20.41 -26.29 8.38
CA GLY A 303 20.77 -27.55 8.98
C GLY A 303 22.24 -27.58 9.43
N CYS A 304 22.66 -28.75 9.91
CA CYS A 304 24.04 -29.03 10.25
C CYS A 304 24.46 -30.34 9.60
N ASP A 305 25.60 -30.35 8.95
CA ASP A 305 26.15 -31.55 8.33
C ASP A 305 27.60 -31.82 8.78
N GLY A 306 27.94 -33.10 8.88
CA GLY A 306 29.22 -33.59 9.36
C GLY A 306 29.46 -33.43 10.87
N GLY A 307 30.72 -33.14 11.22
CA GLY A 307 31.20 -33.15 12.60
C GLY A 307 31.63 -34.54 13.07
N GLY A 308 32.07 -34.65 14.32
CA GLY A 308 32.57 -35.91 14.88
C GLY A 308 33.38 -35.70 16.14
N PHE A 309 34.18 -36.70 16.50
CA PHE A 309 35.08 -36.65 17.64
C PHE A 309 36.44 -37.26 17.28
N ARG A 310 37.49 -36.79 17.96
CA ARG A 310 38.78 -37.47 18.00
C ARG A 310 39.08 -37.93 19.41
N ALA A 311 39.33 -39.21 19.58
CA ALA A 311 39.86 -39.77 20.82
C ALA A 311 41.39 -39.65 20.80
N HIS A 312 41.98 -39.17 21.90
CA HIS A 312 43.42 -38.93 22.04
C HIS A 312 44.00 -39.70 23.22
N ASP A 313 45.26 -40.10 23.10
CA ASP A 313 46.03 -40.84 24.11
C ASP A 313 46.53 -40.00 25.30
N PHE A 314 46.38 -38.68 25.25
CA PHE A 314 46.63 -37.78 26.37
C PHE A 314 45.37 -37.02 26.79
N SER A 315 45.37 -36.51 28.02
CA SER A 315 44.25 -35.73 28.59
C SER A 315 44.01 -34.38 27.91
N ASN A 316 44.97 -33.82 27.17
CA ASN A 316 44.90 -32.48 26.59
C ASN A 316 44.62 -32.47 25.07
N CYS A 317 43.99 -33.52 24.53
CA CYS A 317 43.70 -33.70 23.11
C CYS A 317 44.92 -33.54 22.21
N ASN A 318 46.04 -34.12 22.65
CA ASN A 318 47.29 -34.17 21.91
C ASN A 318 47.71 -35.63 21.70
N GLY A 319 48.76 -35.86 20.92
CA GLY A 319 49.32 -37.18 20.66
C GLY A 319 48.54 -37.99 19.63
N SER A 320 48.62 -39.31 19.73
CA SER A 320 47.98 -40.25 18.81
C SER A 320 46.47 -40.11 18.90
N SER A 321 45.77 -40.20 17.77
CA SER A 321 44.32 -40.05 17.78
C SER A 321 43.60 -40.96 16.81
N ILE A 322 42.35 -41.27 17.15
CA ILE A 322 41.40 -42.01 16.32
C ILE A 322 40.16 -41.13 16.10
N THR A 323 39.71 -41.03 14.85
CA THR A 323 38.53 -40.24 14.46
C THR A 323 37.26 -41.08 14.51
N ILE A 324 36.17 -40.47 14.98
CA ILE A 324 34.83 -41.05 15.10
C ILE A 324 33.85 -40.05 14.46
N ASP A 325 33.49 -40.28 13.21
CA ASP A 325 32.70 -39.36 12.38
C ASP A 325 31.49 -40.04 11.73
N SER A 326 31.22 -41.30 12.06
CA SER A 326 30.12 -42.08 11.50
C SER A 326 29.37 -42.88 12.57
N ASN A 327 28.25 -43.47 12.16
CA ASN A 327 27.46 -44.37 13.00
C ASN A 327 28.07 -45.77 13.14
N GLN A 328 29.19 -46.03 12.47
CA GLN A 328 29.94 -47.27 12.59
C GLN A 328 30.69 -47.28 13.91
N CYS A 329 30.78 -48.45 14.52
CA CYS A 329 31.53 -48.58 15.75
C CYS A 329 33.03 -48.52 15.46
N VAL A 330 33.72 -47.66 16.22
CA VAL A 330 35.17 -47.48 16.13
C VAL A 330 35.79 -47.93 17.45
N ASP A 331 36.70 -48.89 17.37
CA ASP A 331 37.52 -49.31 18.51
C ASP A 331 38.57 -48.23 18.80
N ILE A 332 38.47 -47.61 19.97
CA ILE A 332 39.44 -46.62 20.44
C ILE A 332 40.36 -47.17 21.53
N THR A 333 40.26 -48.46 21.84
CA THR A 333 41.15 -49.16 22.78
C THR A 333 42.64 -48.88 22.50
N PRO A 334 43.12 -48.80 21.23
CA PRO A 334 44.53 -48.53 20.94
C PRO A 334 45.05 -47.17 21.40
N VAL A 335 44.17 -46.19 21.65
CA VAL A 335 44.55 -44.85 22.16
C VAL A 335 44.23 -44.69 23.65
N LEU A 336 43.88 -45.75 24.37
CA LEU A 336 43.68 -45.69 25.82
C LEU A 336 45.04 -45.71 26.53
N GLY A 337 45.52 -44.53 26.93
CA GLY A 337 46.69 -44.37 27.80
C GLY A 337 46.32 -44.39 29.29
N GLN A 338 47.23 -43.94 30.16
CA GLN A 338 46.91 -43.69 31.59
C GLN A 338 45.87 -42.58 31.78
N SER A 339 45.71 -41.74 30.75
CA SER A 339 44.65 -40.75 30.60
C SER A 339 44.26 -40.71 29.12
N PHE A 340 43.06 -40.30 28.79
CA PHE A 340 42.65 -40.08 27.41
C PHE A 340 41.70 -38.90 27.33
N SER A 341 41.45 -38.37 26.13
CA SER A 341 40.53 -37.25 25.94
C SER A 341 39.76 -37.34 24.64
N PHE A 342 38.67 -36.58 24.56
CA PHE A 342 37.93 -36.40 23.33
C PHE A 342 37.94 -34.93 22.91
N ARG A 343 38.24 -34.71 21.64
CA ARG A 343 38.06 -33.41 20.99
C ARG A 343 36.83 -33.46 20.10
N ALA A 344 35.83 -32.66 20.42
CA ALA A 344 34.67 -32.50 19.55
C ALA A 344 35.03 -31.74 18.27
N MET A 345 34.51 -32.18 17.13
CA MET A 345 34.62 -31.52 15.84
C MET A 345 33.23 -30.99 15.49
N ALA A 346 33.10 -29.66 15.35
CA ALA A 346 31.82 -29.06 14.99
C ALA A 346 31.39 -29.51 13.59
N ALA A 347 30.08 -29.68 13.43
CA ALA A 347 29.47 -29.75 12.12
C ALA A 347 29.47 -28.37 11.44
N THR A 348 29.27 -28.37 10.13
CA THR A 348 29.15 -27.16 9.33
C THR A 348 27.67 -26.83 9.15
N VAL A 349 27.31 -25.55 9.26
CA VAL A 349 25.96 -25.08 8.96
C VAL A 349 25.71 -25.24 7.47
N THR A 350 24.59 -25.87 7.09
CA THR A 350 24.15 -26.09 5.72
C THR A 350 22.80 -25.43 5.46
N GLY A 351 22.41 -25.34 4.19
CA GLY A 351 21.20 -24.65 3.75
C GLY A 351 21.42 -23.18 3.47
N ASP A 352 20.40 -22.57 2.85
CA ASP A 352 20.36 -21.16 2.48
C ASP A 352 19.21 -20.46 3.19
N VAL A 353 19.32 -19.14 3.35
CA VAL A 353 18.27 -18.30 3.91
C VAL A 353 17.47 -17.69 2.77
N ALA A 354 16.15 -17.85 2.80
CA ALA A 354 15.25 -17.21 1.85
C ALA A 354 14.70 -15.92 2.44
N CYS A 355 14.69 -14.83 1.67
CA CYS A 355 13.95 -13.63 2.06
C CYS A 355 12.45 -13.90 1.88
N THR A 356 11.64 -13.49 2.85
CA THR A 356 10.18 -13.65 2.83
C THR A 356 9.50 -12.31 3.02
N GLY A 357 8.18 -12.25 2.75
CA GLY A 357 7.37 -11.04 2.86
C GLY A 357 7.05 -10.42 1.51
N GLY A 358 6.71 -9.12 1.52
CA GLY A 358 6.43 -8.36 0.31
C GLY A 358 5.11 -8.72 -0.38
N GLN A 359 4.28 -9.55 0.25
CA GLN A 359 2.97 -9.88 -0.26
C GLN A 359 1.99 -8.75 0.05
N GLY A 360 1.31 -8.27 -0.99
CA GLY A 360 0.23 -7.30 -0.86
C GLY A 360 -1.05 -7.97 -0.37
N SER A 361 -1.82 -7.24 0.41
CA SER A 361 -3.18 -7.62 0.80
C SER A 361 -4.06 -6.38 0.94
N GLY A 362 -5.38 -6.58 0.97
CA GLY A 362 -6.35 -5.49 1.04
C GLY A 362 -6.62 -4.84 -0.32
N ALA A 363 -7.50 -3.86 -0.32
CA ALA A 363 -7.95 -3.13 -1.49
C ALA A 363 -8.41 -1.72 -1.10
N VAL A 364 -8.57 -0.85 -2.10
CA VAL A 364 -9.30 0.40 -1.94
C VAL A 364 -10.79 0.09 -2.13
N THR A 365 -11.61 0.42 -1.12
CA THR A 365 -13.07 0.33 -1.21
C THR A 365 -13.64 1.72 -1.49
N PRO A 366 -14.09 2.01 -2.73
CA PRO A 366 -14.60 3.32 -3.08
C PRO A 366 -15.88 3.68 -2.35
N THR A 367 -16.07 4.96 -2.05
CA THR A 367 -17.30 5.51 -1.44
C THR A 367 -17.74 6.79 -2.14
N GLY A 368 -19.03 7.09 -2.06
CA GLY A 368 -19.64 8.24 -2.75
C GLY A 368 -19.48 8.16 -4.27
N PRO A 369 -20.01 7.10 -4.93
CA PRO A 369 -19.93 7.00 -6.38
C PRO A 369 -20.68 8.15 -7.05
N ALA A 370 -20.13 8.64 -8.15
CA ALA A 370 -20.80 9.53 -9.08
C ALA A 370 -20.43 9.16 -10.53
N LYS A 371 -21.33 9.41 -11.47
CA LYS A 371 -21.08 9.26 -12.89
C LYS A 371 -20.78 10.62 -13.51
N LEU A 372 -19.60 10.73 -14.13
CA LEU A 372 -19.22 11.86 -14.95
C LEU A 372 -19.37 11.49 -16.43
N CYS A 373 -20.10 12.31 -17.15
CA CYS A 373 -20.38 12.15 -18.58
C CYS A 373 -20.07 13.45 -19.29
N CYS A 374 -19.22 13.43 -20.31
CA CYS A 374 -18.87 14.62 -21.05
C CYS A 374 -19.05 14.47 -22.54
N ARG A 375 -19.13 15.61 -23.20
CA ARG A 375 -19.11 15.75 -24.64
C ARG A 375 -18.06 16.77 -25.05
N SER A 376 -17.50 16.56 -26.24
CA SER A 376 -16.72 17.54 -26.95
C SER A 376 -17.60 18.74 -27.31
N THR A 377 -17.08 19.91 -26.97
CA THR A 377 -17.59 21.18 -27.49
C THR A 377 -17.02 21.29 -28.91
N GLY A 378 -17.89 21.44 -29.92
CA GLY A 378 -17.49 21.29 -31.32
C GLY A 378 -16.51 22.40 -31.71
N GLY A 379 -15.22 22.09 -31.81
CA GLY A 379 -14.26 22.93 -32.50
C GLY A 379 -14.52 22.83 -34.00
N ASN A 380 -15.27 23.78 -34.55
CA ASN A 380 -15.25 24.05 -35.99
C ASN A 380 -14.03 24.91 -36.34
#